data_AF-A0A0N0UXS8-F1
#
_entry.id   AF-A0A0N0UXS8-F1
#
_cell.length_a   1.000
_cell.length_b   1.000
_cell.length_c   1.000
_cell.angle_alpha   90.00
_cell.angle_beta   90.00
_cell.angle_gamma   90.00
#
_symmetry.space_group_name_H-M   'P 1'
#
loop_
_entity.id
_entity.type
_entity.pdbx_description
1 polymer ?
#
loop_
_entity_poly.entity_id
_entity_poly.type
_entity_poly.pdbx_seq_one_letter_code
_entity_poly.pdbx_strand_id
1 'polypeptide(L)' 'MHMKIVVIKKWCDDNITPLAWQRIVMKNLDALKNTGLNITELSNPTDAMELNDVLVSLVKESIKEVYQIEIPVHAL' A
#
# COMPACT_ATOMS: atom_id res chain seq x y z
N MET A 1 14.91 2.19 2.09
CA MET A 1 14.13 1.63 3.19
C MET A 1 13.16 0.61 2.60
N HIS A 2 12.85 -0.45 3.35
CA HIS A 2 11.83 -1.41 2.94
C HIS A 2 10.71 -1.37 3.96
N MET A 3 9.47 -1.42 3.47
CA MET A 3 8.29 -1.27 4.32
C MET A 3 7.35 -2.43 4.12
N LYS A 4 6.93 -3.04 5.22
CA LYS A 4 6.01 -4.16 5.21
C LYS A 4 4.65 -3.74 4.67
N ILE A 5 4.14 -4.49 3.68
CA ILE A 5 2.85 -4.20 3.06
C ILE A 5 1.72 -4.24 4.10
N VAL A 6 1.79 -5.18 5.04
CA VAL A 6 0.83 -5.32 6.15
C VAL A 6 0.69 -4.05 6.99
N VAL A 7 1.76 -3.27 7.18
CA VAL A 7 1.73 -2.02 7.95
C VAL A 7 0.92 -0.96 7.22
N ILE A 8 1.16 -0.80 5.91
CA ILE A 8 0.44 0.16 5.09
C ILE A 8 -1.04 -0.24 4.97
N LYS A 9 -1.32 -1.54 4.75
CA LYS A 9 -2.68 -2.06 4.71
C LYS A 9 -3.41 -1.80 6.03
N LYS A 10 -2.78 -2.15 7.16
CA LYS A 10 -3.35 -1.92 8.49
C LYS A 10 -3.65 -0.45 8.73
N TRP A 11 -2.74 0.45 8.33
CA TRP A 11 -2.97 1.88 8.43
C TRP A 11 -4.17 2.32 7.58
N CYS A 12 -4.31 1.83 6.35
CA CYS A 12 -5.48 2.10 5.50
C CYS A 12 -6.79 1.63 6.13
N ASP A 13 -6.77 0.43 6.72
CA ASP A 13 -7.93 -0.18 7.38
C ASP A 13 -8.35 0.62 8.63
N ASP A 14 -7.37 1.07 9.42
CA ASP A 14 -7.59 1.79 10.69
C ASP A 14 -7.95 3.27 10.49
N ASN A 15 -7.50 3.93 9.40
CA ASN A 15 -7.60 5.40 9.24
C ASN A 15 -8.46 5.87 8.06
N ILE A 16 -8.80 5.01 7.10
CA ILE A 16 -9.57 5.40 5.91
C ILE A 16 -10.83 4.56 5.77
N THR A 17 -10.68 3.30 5.34
CA THR A 17 -11.77 2.32 5.19
C THR A 17 -11.16 0.95 4.86
N PRO A 18 -11.78 -0.17 5.25
CA PRO A 18 -11.28 -1.51 4.92
C PRO A 18 -11.09 -1.79 3.42
N LEU A 19 -11.73 -1.01 2.54
CA LEU A 19 -11.58 -1.12 1.09
C LEU A 19 -10.48 -0.21 0.52
N ALA A 20 -9.85 0.63 1.35
CA ALA A 20 -8.91 1.64 0.89
C ALA A 20 -7.69 0.98 0.26
N TRP A 21 -7.11 0.00 0.96
CA TRP A 21 -5.96 -0.73 0.48
C TRP A 21 -6.21 -1.41 -0.88
N GLN A 22 -7.35 -2.10 -1.03
CA GLN A 22 -7.70 -2.76 -2.29
C GLN A 22 -7.78 -1.78 -3.47
N ARG A 23 -8.38 -0.61 -3.27
CA ARG A 23 -8.46 0.43 -4.31
C ARG A 23 -7.09 0.96 -4.70
N ILE A 24 -6.19 1.12 -3.73
CA ILE A 24 -4.81 1.57 -3.98
C ILE A 24 -4.01 0.48 -4.72
N VAL A 25 -4.17 -0.79 -4.35
CA VAL A 25 -3.58 -1.92 -5.08
C VAL A 25 -4.08 -1.94 -6.52
N MET A 26 -5.39 -1.80 -6.75
CA MET A 26 -5.96 -1.80 -8.10
C MET A 26 -5.45 -0.64 -8.95
N LYS A 27 -5.37 0.57 -8.39
CA LYS A 27 -4.84 1.76 -9.09
C LYS A 27 -3.37 1.60 -9.50
N ASN A 28 -2.58 0.88 -8.69
CA ASN A 28 -1.14 0.69 -8.90
C ASN A 28 -0.78 -0.73 -9.34
N LEU A 29 -1.75 -1.49 -9.84
CA LEU A 29 -1.59 -2.94 -10.04
C LEU A 29 -0.43 -3.27 -10.97
N ASP A 30 -0.25 -2.49 -12.05
CA ASP A 30 0.81 -2.73 -13.02
C ASP A 30 2.20 -2.46 -12.42
N ALA A 31 2.34 -1.40 -11.63
CA ALA A 31 3.59 -1.08 -10.94
C ALA A 31 3.91 -2.11 -9.84
N LEU A 32 2.89 -2.55 -9.10
CA LEU A 32 3.05 -3.54 -8.04
C LEU A 32 3.34 -4.93 -8.60
N LYS A 33 2.76 -5.33 -9.74
CA LYS A 33 3.07 -6.61 -10.41
C LYS A 33 4.54 -6.75 -10.82
N ASN A 34 5.22 -5.64 -11.10
CA ASN A 34 6.65 -5.65 -11.42
C ASN A 34 7.54 -6.10 -10.24
N THR A 35 6.97 -6.25 -9.03
CA THR A 35 7.66 -6.85 -7.88
C THR A 35 7.62 -8.37 -7.86
N GLY A 36 6.89 -9.01 -8.78
CA GLY A 36 6.62 -10.44 -8.77
C GLY A 36 5.42 -10.84 -7.90
N LEU A 37 4.79 -9.88 -7.21
CA LEU A 37 3.60 -10.11 -6.40
C LEU A 37 2.33 -10.14 -7.26
N ASN A 38 1.42 -11.07 -6.94
CA ASN A 38 0.12 -11.14 -7.58
C ASN A 38 -0.97 -10.38 -6.79
N ILE A 39 -2.14 -10.20 -7.40
CA ILE A 39 -3.24 -9.43 -6.81
C ILE A 39 -3.79 -10.05 -5.51
N THR A 40 -3.78 -11.37 -5.40
CA THR A 40 -4.24 -12.09 -4.20
C THR A 40 -3.29 -11.83 -3.04
N GLU A 41 -1.99 -11.89 -3.28
CA GLU A 41 -0.95 -11.60 -2.30
C GLU A 41 -0.95 -10.13 -1.91
N LEU A 42 -1.12 -9.21 -2.86
CA LEU A 42 -1.25 -7.79 -2.57
C LEU A 42 -2.50 -7.48 -1.75
N SER A 43 -3.62 -8.17 -2.01
CA SER A 43 -4.86 -7.99 -1.25
C SER A 43 -4.77 -8.56 0.17
N ASN A 44 -4.03 -9.66 0.33
CA ASN A 44 -3.82 -10.37 1.59
C ASN A 44 -2.32 -10.52 1.88
N PRO A 45 -1.63 -9.41 2.18
CA PRO A 45 -0.19 -9.42 2.38
C PRO A 45 0.18 -10.18 3.65
N THR A 46 1.35 -10.82 3.64
CA THR A 46 1.97 -11.44 4.81
C THR A 46 3.09 -10.56 5.37
N ASP A 47 3.54 -10.85 6.60
CA ASP A 47 4.63 -10.11 7.27
C ASP A 47 5.99 -10.19 6.55
N ALA A 48 6.14 -11.12 5.60
CA ALA A 48 7.34 -11.31 4.79
C ALA A 48 7.38 -10.42 3.54
N MET A 49 6.27 -9.75 3.22
CA MET A 49 6.15 -8.97 1.99
C MET A 49 6.45 -7.50 2.23
N GLU A 50 7.37 -6.97 1.44
CA GLU A 50 7.87 -5.60 1.58
C GLU A 50 7.84 -4.85 0.25
N LEU A 51 7.60 -3.54 0.32
CA LEU A 51 7.78 -2.61 -0.78
C LEU A 51 9.09 -1.84 -0.59
N ASN A 52 9.76 -1.58 -1.72
CA ASN A 52 10.88 -0.63 -1.75
C ASN A 52 10.37 0.82 -1.66
N ASP A 53 11.28 1.76 -1.45
CA ASP A 53 10.97 3.20 -1.30
C ASP A 53 10.15 3.79 -2.45
N VAL A 54 10.43 3.36 -3.69
CA VAL A 54 9.76 3.85 -4.89
C VAL A 54 8.28 3.46 -4.84
N LEU A 55 7.99 2.20 -4.53
CA LEU A 55 6.62 1.70 -4.45
C LEU A 55 5.88 2.21 -3.22
N VAL A 56 6.57 2.39 -2.09
CA VAL A 56 5.99 3.05 -0.91
C VAL A 56 5.58 4.47 -1.25
N SER A 57 6.41 5.21 -1.99
CA SER A 57 6.09 6.58 -2.41
C SER A 57 4.90 6.61 -3.37
N LEU A 58 4.89 5.71 -4.36
CA LEU A 58 3.75 5.54 -5.28
C LEU A 58 2.43 5.26 -4.56
N VAL A 59 2.46 4.38 -3.56
CA VAL A 59 1.30 4.03 -2.74
C VAL A 59 0.84 5.23 -1.90
N LYS A 60 1.77 5.96 -1.28
CA LYS A 60 1.47 7.18 -0.51
C LYS A 60 0.84 8.27 -1.38
N GLU A 61 1.40 8.50 -2.57
CA GLU A 61 0.85 9.45 -3.55
C GLU A 61 -0.55 9.04 -3.98
N SER A 62 -0.78 7.75 -4.25
CA SER A 62 -2.10 7.25 -4.60
C SER A 62 -3.12 7.41 -3.48
N ILE A 63 -2.72 7.23 -2.22
CA ILE A 63 -3.59 7.48 -1.07
C ILE A 63 -3.95 8.96 -0.98
N LYS A 64 -2.96 9.85 -1.17
CA LYS A 64 -3.17 11.29 -1.21
C LYS A 64 -4.12 11.69 -2.35
N GLU A 65 -3.94 11.14 -3.54
CA GLU A 65 -4.82 11.44 -4.67
C GLU A 65 -6.27 10.98 -4.44
N VAL A 66 -6.44 9.73 -3.99
CA VAL A 66 -7.77 9.10 -3.89
C VAL A 66 -8.53 9.60 -2.66
N TYR A 67 -7.85 9.82 -1.54
CA TYR A 67 -8.48 10.13 -0.26
C TYR A 67 -8.18 11.53 0.26
N GLN A 68 -7.28 12.28 -0.37
CA GLN A 68 -6.82 13.60 0.10
C GLN A 68 -6.23 13.54 1.52
N ILE A 69 -5.65 12.38 1.87
CA ILE A 69 -5.01 12.10 3.17
C ILE A 69 -3.54 11.77 2.94
N GLU A 70 -2.66 12.31 3.79
CA GLU A 70 -1.24 11.94 3.80
C GLU A 70 -0.96 10.93 4.90
N ILE A 71 -0.18 9.90 4.59
CA ILE A 71 0.29 8.98 5.63
C ILE A 71 1.37 9.69 6.45
N PRO A 72 1.19 9.85 7.78
CA PRO A 72 2.18 10.50 8.61
C PRO A 72 3.51 9.73 8.62
N VAL A 73 4.63 10.44 8.62
CA VAL A 73 5.99 9.82 8.54
C VAL A 73 6.24 8.84 9.70
N HIS A 74 5.66 9.10 10.87
CA HIS A 74 5.77 8.28 12.08
C HIS A 74 4.69 7.19 12.20
N ALA A 75 3.77 7.08 11.25
CA ALA A 75 2.68 6.09 11.28
C ALA A 75 3.04 4.75 10.59
N LEU A 76 4.23 4.66 9.99
CA LEU A 76 4.69 3.52 9.20
C LEU A 76 6.08 3.05 9.64
#